data_AF-A0A932PAU3-F1
#
_entry.id   AF-A0A932PAU3-F1
#
_cell.length_a   1.000
_cell.length_b   1.000
_cell.length_c   1.000
_cell.angle_alpha   90.00
_cell.angle_beta   90.00
_cell.angle_gamma   90.00
#
_symmetry.space_group_name_H-M   'P 1'
#
loop_
_entity.id
_entity.type
_entity.pdbx_description
1 polymer ?
#
loop_
_entity_poly.entity_id
_entity_poly.type
_entity_poly.pdbx_seq_one_letter_code
_entity_poly.pdbx_strand_id
1 'polypeptide(L)'
;MAAKKAKATTSNPARRIYKPTLGTGGDVIRGVKITEAEAVLERQAGREVVVCGDKLMDNRDVAERIERTANVNCKPCPVHFAAGPGALPHFQPDPRPPDGHCFYETVNRKAKKPAKPSKP
;
A
#
# COMPACT_ATOMS: atom_id res chain seq x y z
N MET A 1 -31.78 24.17 -8.50
CA MET A 1 -31.17 22.86 -8.21
C MET A 1 -29.82 23.10 -7.53
N ALA A 2 -29.77 23.11 -6.19
CA ALA A 2 -28.54 23.39 -5.45
C ALA A 2 -27.71 22.10 -5.31
N ALA A 3 -26.51 22.07 -5.91
CA ALA A 3 -25.56 20.98 -5.75
C ALA A 3 -25.03 20.98 -4.30
N LYS A 4 -25.37 19.93 -3.54
CA LYS A 4 -24.81 19.70 -2.21
C LYS A 4 -23.32 19.37 -2.37
N LYS A 5 -22.45 20.30 -1.96
CA LYS A 5 -21.01 20.05 -1.80
C LYS A 5 -20.81 18.86 -0.85
N ALA A 6 -20.17 17.80 -1.33
CA ALA A 6 -19.75 16.70 -0.48
C ALA A 6 -18.77 17.22 0.57
N LYS A 7 -19.09 17.00 1.84
CA LYS A 7 -18.31 17.43 2.99
C LYS A 7 -17.10 16.50 3.09
N ALA A 8 -15.91 17.02 2.79
CA ALA A 8 -14.65 16.32 3.01
C ALA A 8 -14.47 16.07 4.51
N THR A 9 -14.65 14.82 4.95
CA THR A 9 -14.50 14.43 6.36
C THR A 9 -13.07 14.00 6.65
N THR A 10 -12.41 14.85 7.43
CA THR A 10 -11.42 14.54 8.47
C THR A 10 -10.10 13.85 8.08
N SER A 11 -9.03 14.66 8.05
CA SER A 11 -7.63 14.25 8.14
C SER A 11 -7.32 13.52 9.46
N ASN A 12 -7.64 12.23 9.51
CA ASN A 12 -6.98 11.26 10.38
C ASN A 12 -5.45 11.43 10.22
N PRO A 13 -4.58 11.40 11.26
CA PRO A 13 -3.12 11.54 11.11
C PRO A 13 -2.65 10.80 9.87
N ALA A 14 -2.24 11.60 8.87
CA ALA A 14 -2.43 11.23 7.48
C ALA A 14 -1.79 9.89 7.17
N ARG A 15 -2.61 8.87 6.90
CA ARG A 15 -2.15 7.61 6.34
C ARG A 15 -1.40 7.94 5.06
N ARG A 16 -0.22 7.34 4.88
CA ARG A 16 0.67 7.66 3.76
C ARG A 16 0.71 6.47 2.83
N ILE A 17 0.33 6.68 1.58
CA ILE A 17 0.38 5.67 0.54
C ILE A 17 1.54 6.03 -0.38
N TYR A 18 2.31 5.04 -0.81
CA TYR A 18 3.46 5.24 -1.68
C TYR A 18 3.46 4.24 -2.83
N LYS A 19 4.06 4.64 -3.95
CA LYS A 19 4.60 3.71 -4.97
C LYS A 19 5.94 3.18 -4.47
N PRO A 20 6.07 1.91 -4.08
CA PRO A 20 7.32 1.38 -3.57
C PRO A 20 8.17 0.74 -4.67
N THR A 21 9.44 0.51 -4.35
CA THR A 21 10.31 -0.45 -5.05
C THR A 21 10.60 -1.64 -4.13
N LEU A 22 10.72 -2.83 -4.70
CA LEU A 22 11.02 -4.05 -3.93
C LEU A 22 12.54 -4.27 -3.86
N GLY A 23 13.05 -4.52 -2.65
CA GLY A 23 14.44 -4.87 -2.41
C GLY A 23 14.66 -6.39 -2.39
N THR A 24 15.93 -6.80 -2.44
CA THR A 24 16.34 -8.21 -2.52
C THR A 24 16.05 -9.04 -1.27
N GLY A 25 15.83 -8.41 -0.11
CA GLY A 25 15.47 -9.07 1.16
C GLY A 25 13.98 -9.04 1.49
N GLY A 26 13.11 -8.91 0.47
CA GLY A 26 11.66 -8.75 0.64
C GLY A 26 11.27 -7.35 1.10
N ASP A 27 12.22 -6.43 1.11
CA ASP A 27 12.03 -5.06 1.57
C ASP A 27 11.05 -4.31 0.67
N VAL A 28 10.13 -3.58 1.27
CA VAL A 28 9.30 -2.60 0.57
C VAL A 28 9.89 -1.22 0.85
N ILE A 29 10.46 -0.58 -0.17
CA ILE A 29 11.11 0.73 -0.04
C ILE A 29 10.14 1.79 -0.53
N ARG A 30 9.79 2.75 0.33
CA ARG A 30 8.85 3.83 -0.01
C ARG A 30 9.45 4.72 -1.09
N GLY A 31 8.68 4.97 -2.16
CA GLY A 31 9.01 5.94 -3.20
C GLY A 31 8.13 7.18 -3.12
N VAL A 32 7.47 7.51 -4.22
CA VAL A 32 6.62 8.70 -4.35
C VAL A 32 5.33 8.52 -3.54
N LYS A 33 4.97 9.54 -2.74
CA LYS A 33 3.70 9.56 -2.01
C LYS A 33 2.55 9.80 -3.00
N ILE A 34 1.49 9.02 -2.87
CA ILE A 34 0.28 9.09 -3.70
C ILE A 34 -0.98 9.15 -2.85
N THR A 35 -2.07 9.52 -3.48
CA THR A 35 -3.44 9.45 -2.96
C THR A 35 -3.99 8.03 -3.06
N GLU A 36 -5.11 7.76 -2.37
CA GLU A 36 -5.81 6.48 -2.48
C GLU A 36 -6.35 6.22 -3.89
N ALA A 37 -6.86 7.27 -4.57
CA ALA A 37 -7.35 7.16 -5.95
C ALA A 37 -6.22 6.80 -6.92
N GLU A 38 -5.04 7.43 -6.79
CA GLU A 38 -3.86 7.06 -7.57
C GLU A 38 -3.40 5.63 -7.25
N ALA A 39 -3.48 5.20 -5.99
CA ALA A 39 -3.11 3.84 -5.60
C ALA A 39 -4.01 2.78 -6.26
N VAL A 40 -5.31 3.05 -6.39
CA VAL A 40 -6.24 2.19 -7.13
C VAL A 40 -5.80 2.07 -8.60
N LEU A 41 -5.45 3.20 -9.25
CA LEU A 41 -4.97 3.18 -10.65
C LEU A 41 -3.65 2.42 -10.80
N GLU A 42 -2.72 2.57 -9.85
CA GLU A 42 -1.48 1.79 -9.82
C GLU A 42 -1.77 0.29 -9.72
N ARG A 43 -2.71 -0.10 -8.84
CA ARG A 43 -3.11 -1.50 -8.66
C ARG A 43 -3.82 -2.08 -9.87
N GLN A 44 -4.72 -1.33 -10.51
CA GLN A 44 -5.37 -1.73 -11.76
C GLN A 44 -4.34 -1.97 -12.89
N ALA A 45 -3.26 -1.19 -12.89
CA ALA A 45 -2.16 -1.36 -13.82
C ALA A 45 -1.11 -2.39 -13.35
N GLY A 46 -1.40 -3.16 -12.30
CA GLY A 46 -0.56 -4.23 -11.79
C GLY A 46 0.72 -3.79 -11.09
N ARG A 47 0.83 -2.53 -10.68
CA ARG A 47 2.00 -2.00 -9.97
C ARG A 47 1.85 -2.13 -8.45
N GLU A 48 2.98 -2.00 -7.75
CA GLU A 48 3.04 -2.14 -6.30
C GLU A 48 2.51 -0.89 -5.57
N VAL A 49 1.89 -1.10 -4.43
CA VAL A 49 1.44 -0.04 -3.52
C VAL A 49 1.78 -0.41 -2.08
N VAL A 50 2.17 0.56 -1.25
CA VAL A 50 2.31 0.35 0.19
C VAL A 50 1.57 1.39 1.02
N VAL A 51 0.79 0.91 1.99
CA VAL A 51 0.08 1.72 2.98
C VAL A 51 0.88 1.78 4.29
N CYS A 52 1.23 3.00 4.69
CA CYS A 52 2.03 3.28 5.88
C CYS A 52 1.24 4.07 6.92
N GLY A 53 1.41 3.69 8.19
CA GLY A 53 0.72 4.30 9.32
C GLY A 53 1.04 3.59 10.63
N ASP A 54 0.57 4.17 11.73
CA ASP A 54 0.92 3.70 13.07
C ASP A 54 -0.01 2.56 13.54
N LYS A 55 -1.22 2.48 13.00
CA LYS A 55 -2.24 1.50 13.38
C LYS A 55 -2.32 0.38 12.35
N LEU A 56 -2.06 -0.85 12.80
CA LEU A 56 -2.11 -2.06 11.95
C LEU A 56 -3.47 -2.21 11.25
N MET A 57 -4.57 -2.14 11.99
CA MET A 57 -5.90 -2.38 11.44
C MET A 57 -6.26 -1.35 10.37
N ASP A 58 -6.02 -0.07 10.66
CA ASP A 58 -6.21 1.01 9.71
C ASP A 58 -5.43 0.81 8.39
N ASN A 59 -4.17 0.36 8.47
CA ASN A 59 -3.36 0.14 7.28
C ASN A 59 -3.89 -1.04 6.47
N ARG A 60 -4.28 -2.13 7.16
CA ARG A 60 -4.87 -3.32 6.56
C ARG A 60 -6.17 -2.98 5.83
N ASP A 61 -7.08 -2.26 6.49
CA ASP A 61 -8.40 -1.91 5.94
C ASP A 61 -8.28 -1.01 4.69
N VAL A 62 -7.29 -0.11 4.68
CA VAL A 62 -7.00 0.74 3.52
C VAL A 62 -6.40 -0.09 2.38
N ALA A 63 -5.45 -0.98 2.66
CA ALA A 63 -4.87 -1.85 1.63
C ALA A 63 -5.94 -2.78 1.02
N GLU A 64 -6.80 -3.37 1.84
CA GLU A 64 -7.93 -4.18 1.37
C GLU A 64 -8.88 -3.36 0.49
N ARG A 65 -9.25 -2.15 0.93
CA ARG A 65 -10.14 -1.28 0.17
C ARG A 65 -9.54 -0.91 -1.19
N ILE A 66 -8.27 -0.51 -1.24
CA ILE A 66 -7.58 -0.21 -2.49
C ILE A 66 -7.63 -1.43 -3.43
N GLU A 67 -7.30 -2.61 -2.91
CA GLU A 67 -7.24 -3.83 -3.73
C GLU A 67 -8.63 -4.25 -4.25
N ARG A 68 -9.66 -4.21 -3.39
CA ARG A 68 -11.05 -4.50 -3.79
C ARG A 68 -11.58 -3.49 -4.79
N THR A 69 -11.27 -2.20 -4.63
CA THR A 69 -11.68 -1.19 -5.61
C THR A 69 -10.95 -1.37 -6.94
N ALA A 70 -9.68 -1.78 -6.92
CA ALA A 70 -8.90 -2.00 -8.14
C ALA A 70 -9.33 -3.27 -8.89
N ASN A 71 -9.51 -4.39 -8.18
CA ASN A 71 -9.58 -5.72 -8.77
C ASN A 71 -10.86 -6.50 -8.40
N VAL A 72 -11.81 -5.88 -7.71
CA VAL A 72 -13.08 -6.44 -7.20
C VAL A 72 -12.86 -7.49 -6.09
N ASN A 73 -12.20 -8.58 -6.45
CA ASN A 73 -11.83 -9.66 -5.54
C ASN A 73 -10.37 -9.57 -5.15
N CYS A 74 -10.10 -9.81 -3.87
CA CYS A 74 -8.75 -9.89 -3.35
C CYS A 74 -8.68 -10.90 -2.20
N LYS A 75 -7.49 -11.40 -1.94
CA LYS A 75 -7.20 -12.20 -0.74
C LYS A 75 -6.07 -11.59 0.09
N PRO A 76 -6.17 -11.65 1.43
CA PRO A 76 -5.05 -11.33 2.29
C PRO A 76 -3.98 -12.41 2.18
N CYS A 77 -2.71 -12.00 2.14
CA CYS A 77 -1.58 -12.89 2.22
C CYS A 77 -0.71 -12.50 3.43
N PRO A 78 -0.41 -13.44 4.35
CA PRO A 78 0.47 -13.16 5.46
C PRO A 78 1.90 -12.87 4.96
N VAL A 79 2.76 -12.48 5.90
CA VAL A 79 4.18 -12.29 5.60
C VAL A 79 4.79 -13.57 5.04
N HIS A 80 5.44 -13.48 3.88
CA HIS A 80 6.30 -14.55 3.37
C HIS A 80 7.71 -14.40 3.94
N PHE A 81 8.02 -15.13 5.01
CA PHE A 81 9.36 -15.12 5.61
C PHE A 81 10.45 -15.59 4.63
N ALA A 82 10.11 -16.46 3.67
CA ALA A 82 11.01 -16.88 2.60
C ALA A 82 11.42 -15.74 1.66
N ALA A 83 10.61 -14.68 1.54
CA ALA A 83 10.99 -13.48 0.77
C ALA A 83 12.03 -12.63 1.53
N GLY A 84 12.24 -12.88 2.82
CA GLY A 84 13.24 -12.22 3.65
C GLY A 84 12.65 -11.44 4.83
N PRO A 85 13.52 -10.93 5.71
CA PRO A 85 13.10 -10.25 6.94
C PRO A 85 12.32 -8.95 6.68
N GLY A 86 12.52 -8.33 5.51
CA GLY A 86 11.84 -7.10 5.09
C GLY A 86 10.40 -7.29 4.60
N ALA A 87 9.95 -8.53 4.41
CA ALA A 87 8.65 -8.83 3.83
C ALA A 87 7.49 -8.20 4.61
N LEU A 88 6.52 -7.64 3.89
CA LEU A 88 5.29 -7.09 4.48
C LEU A 88 4.10 -7.99 4.17
N PRO A 89 3.09 -8.05 5.06
CA PRO A 89 1.80 -8.62 4.68
C PRO A 89 1.16 -7.75 3.60
N HIS A 90 0.32 -8.35 2.77
CA HIS A 90 -0.28 -7.67 1.62
C HIS A 90 -1.61 -8.27 1.21
N PHE A 91 -2.29 -7.58 0.30
CA PHE A 91 -3.39 -8.12 -0.49
C PHE A 91 -2.95 -8.30 -1.94
N GLN A 92 -3.56 -9.27 -2.60
CA GLN A 92 -3.39 -9.52 -4.04
C GLN A 92 -4.73 -9.90 -4.68
N PRO A 93 -4.88 -9.74 -6.00
CA PRO A 93 -6.07 -10.19 -6.73
C PRO A 93 -6.28 -11.69 -6.60
N ASP A 94 -7.55 -12.11 -6.65
CA ASP A 94 -7.93 -13.51 -6.67
C ASP A 94 -9.16 -13.73 -7.57
N PRO A 95 -9.03 -14.35 -8.75
CA PRO A 95 -7.78 -14.84 -9.35
C PRO A 95 -6.86 -13.72 -9.82
N ARG A 96 -5.58 -14.04 -10.07
CA ARG A 96 -4.68 -13.19 -10.86
C ARG A 96 -4.98 -13.37 -12.35
N PRO A 97 -4.69 -12.40 -13.24
CA PRO A 97 -3.97 -11.12 -13.05
C PRO A 97 -4.79 -9.99 -12.39
N PRO A 98 -4.17 -8.86 -11.97
CA PRO A 98 -2.73 -8.50 -12.10
C PRO A 98 -1.79 -9.04 -11.00
N ASP A 99 -0.48 -8.94 -11.22
CA ASP A 99 0.55 -9.53 -10.35
C ASP A 99 1.01 -8.67 -9.16
N GLY A 100 0.89 -7.34 -9.26
CA GLY A 100 1.35 -6.46 -8.19
C GLY A 100 0.59 -6.67 -6.88
N HIS A 101 1.09 -6.06 -5.82
CA HIS A 101 0.62 -6.26 -4.45
C HIS A 101 0.24 -4.93 -3.79
N CYS A 102 -0.70 -4.99 -2.86
CA CYS A 102 -1.00 -3.90 -1.95
C CYS A 102 -0.48 -4.24 -0.55
N PHE A 103 0.74 -3.81 -0.24
CA PHE A 103 1.39 -4.02 1.05
C PHE A 103 0.85 -3.09 2.13
N TYR A 104 0.95 -3.51 3.39
CA TYR A 104 0.65 -2.64 4.51
C TYR A 104 1.61 -2.83 5.68
N GLU A 105 1.90 -1.74 6.38
CA GLU A 105 2.73 -1.76 7.57
C GLU A 105 2.01 -2.33 8.79
N THR A 106 2.76 -3.01 9.63
CA THR A 106 2.32 -3.45 10.96
C THR A 106 3.04 -2.65 12.05
N VAL A 107 2.80 -2.98 13.32
CA VAL A 107 3.57 -2.41 14.44
C VAL A 107 5.05 -2.80 14.33
N ASN A 108 5.33 -4.04 13.93
CA ASN A 108 6.67 -4.64 13.97
C ASN A 108 7.37 -4.70 12.60
N ARG A 109 6.66 -4.39 11.51
CA ARG A 109 7.19 -4.43 10.15
C ARG A 109 6.83 -3.16 9.40
N LYS A 110 7.84 -2.45 8.93
CA LYS A 110 7.71 -1.14 8.29
C LYS A 110 8.39 -1.15 6.94
N ALA A 111 7.81 -0.44 5.98
CA ALA A 111 8.47 -0.13 4.72
C ALA A 111 9.67 0.79 4.99
N LYS A 112 10.79 0.51 4.31
CA LYS A 112 12.02 1.30 4.45
C LYS A 112 11.84 2.70 3.86
N LYS A 113 12.48 3.68 4.48
CA LYS A 113 12.64 5.00 3.85
C LYS A 113 13.60 4.87 2.67
N PRO A 114 13.44 5.67 1.60
CA PRO A 114 14.45 5.72 0.55
C PRO A 114 15.79 6.16 1.15
N ALA A 115 16.90 5.63 0.62
CA ALA A 115 18.23 6.05 1.02
C ALA A 115 18.37 7.57 0.79
N LYS A 116 18.99 8.28 1.73
CA LYS A 116 19.37 9.67 1.48
C LYS A 116 20.42 9.67 0.37
N PRO A 117 20.32 10.55 -0.63
CA PRO A 117 21.42 10.72 -1.57
C PRO A 117 22.68 11.10 -0.77
N SER A 118 23.78 10.37 -0.99
CA SER A 118 25.08 10.72 -0.42
C SER A 118 25.45 12.12 -0.90
N LYS A 119 25.80 13.00 0.03
CA LYS A 119 26.34 14.33 -0.32
C LYS A 119 27.66 14.11 -1.09
N PRO A 120 27.89 14.82 -2.21
CA PRO A 120 29.15 14.73 -2.94
C PRO A 120 30.34 15.15 -2.06
#